data_AF-A0A2N1UPC8-F1
#
_entry.id   AF-A0A2N1UPC8-F1
#
_cell.length_a   1.000
_cell.length_b   1.000
_cell.length_c   1.000
_cell.angle_alpha   90.00
_cell.angle_beta   90.00
_cell.angle_gamma   90.00
#
_symmetry.space_group_name_H-M   'P 1'
#
loop_
_entity.id
_entity.type
_entity.pdbx_description
1 polymer ?
#
loop_
_entity_poly.entity_id
_entity_poly.type
_entity_poly.pdbx_seq_one_letter_code
_entity_poly.pdbx_strand_id
1 'polypeptide(L)'
;MSIIFQKHFMDLLRSVKYKNNGYVVLISVLVLGAIGIAIVVSLLLLGVGSSRTSFAIEQSNQAKALTNACAEEALQQMRDSTSYTGSGSLTLGQGICAYTVTSQGGQNRTITSSGTVGIIIRKAKIIIDKINPTINIISWQEVADF
;
A
#
# COMPACT_ATOMS: atom_id res chain seq x y z
N MET A 1 -15.80 11.01 -65.94
CA MET A 1 -14.62 11.64 -65.31
C MET A 1 -14.42 11.05 -63.92
N SER A 2 -13.89 9.83 -63.81
CA SER A 2 -13.63 9.17 -62.51
C SER A 2 -12.62 8.01 -62.63
N ILE A 3 -12.40 7.48 -63.84
CA ILE A 3 -11.51 6.31 -64.08
C ILE A 3 -10.02 6.70 -64.21
N ILE A 4 -9.68 7.98 -64.40
CA ILE A 4 -8.28 8.44 -64.57
C ILE A 4 -7.52 8.49 -63.24
N PHE A 5 -8.20 8.68 -62.10
CA PHE A 5 -7.56 8.82 -60.79
C PHE A 5 -7.10 7.48 -60.18
N GLN A 6 -7.67 6.35 -60.63
CA GLN A 6 -7.38 5.03 -60.08
C GLN A 6 -6.14 4.35 -60.71
N LYS A 7 -5.77 4.73 -61.94
CA LYS A 7 -4.56 4.21 -62.60
C LYS A 7 -3.27 4.75 -61.96
N HIS A 8 -3.30 5.99 -61.49
CA HIS A 8 -2.10 6.63 -60.93
C HIS A 8 -1.70 6.07 -59.55
N PHE A 9 -2.65 5.59 -58.75
CA PHE A 9 -2.37 4.94 -57.46
C PHE A 9 -1.78 3.52 -57.64
N MET A 10 -2.13 2.83 -58.73
CA MET A 10 -1.69 1.46 -58.99
C MET A 10 -0.28 1.40 -59.61
N ASP A 11 0.12 2.41 -60.37
CA ASP A 11 1.50 2.55 -60.87
C ASP A 11 2.50 2.98 -59.76
N LEU A 12 2.00 3.53 -58.64
CA LEU A 12 2.80 3.85 -57.45
C LEU A 12 3.12 2.61 -56.58
N LEU A 13 2.39 1.50 -56.74
CA LEU A 13 2.69 0.23 -56.08
C LEU A 13 3.66 -0.67 -56.88
N ARG A 14 4.11 -0.23 -58.06
CA ARG A 14 4.88 -1.07 -59.01
C ARG A 14 6.36 -0.69 -59.13
N SER A 15 6.97 -0.16 -58.08
CA SER A 15 8.43 0.08 -58.05
C SER A 15 9.04 -0.01 -56.65
N VAL A 16 8.88 -1.15 -56.00
CA VAL A 16 9.85 -1.60 -54.99
C VAL A 16 10.52 -2.87 -55.51
N LYS A 17 11.34 -2.73 -56.56
CA LYS A 17 12.33 -3.75 -56.90
C LYS A 17 13.52 -3.59 -55.97
N TYR A 18 13.44 -4.22 -54.79
CA TYR A 18 14.57 -4.30 -53.87
C TYR A 18 15.56 -5.35 -54.37
N LYS A 19 16.76 -4.91 -54.76
CA LYS A 19 17.93 -5.78 -54.99
C LYS A 19 18.85 -5.63 -53.77
N ASN A 20 18.38 -6.07 -52.60
CA ASN A 20 19.14 -6.27 -51.36
C ASN A 20 18.24 -6.87 -50.25
N ASN A 21 17.78 -8.10 -50.45
CA ASN A 21 16.75 -8.73 -49.62
C ASN A 21 17.23 -9.13 -48.21
N GLY A 22 18.54 -9.17 -47.95
CA GLY A 22 19.09 -9.56 -46.64
C GLY A 22 18.97 -8.47 -45.56
N TYR A 23 19.13 -7.20 -45.95
CA TYR A 23 19.13 -6.08 -44.99
C TYR A 23 17.75 -5.82 -44.37
N VAL A 24 16.69 -5.97 -45.17
CA VAL A 24 15.31 -5.79 -44.71
C VAL A 24 14.94 -6.82 -43.63
N VAL A 25 15.36 -8.08 -43.80
CA VAL A 25 15.09 -9.15 -42.83
C VAL A 25 15.78 -8.87 -41.49
N LEU A 26 17.04 -8.44 -41.52
CA LEU A 26 17.80 -8.12 -40.31
C LEU A 26 17.16 -6.95 -39.53
N ILE A 27 16.73 -5.90 -40.23
CA ILE A 27 16.02 -4.78 -39.59
C ILE A 27 14.70 -5.26 -38.98
N SER A 28 13.90 -6.06 -39.69
CA SER A 28 12.62 -6.54 -39.17
C SER A 28 12.79 -7.37 -37.90
N VAL A 29 13.77 -8.28 -37.87
CA VAL A 29 14.08 -9.08 -36.67
C VAL A 29 14.53 -8.20 -35.51
N LEU A 30 15.35 -7.17 -35.78
CA LEU A 30 15.80 -6.23 -34.76
C LEU A 30 14.63 -5.44 -34.16
N VAL A 31 13.71 -4.95 -34.99
CA VAL A 31 12.52 -4.22 -34.54
C VAL A 31 11.61 -5.11 -33.69
N LEU A 32 11.35 -6.35 -34.13
CA LEU A 32 10.54 -7.30 -33.37
C LEU A 32 11.21 -7.68 -32.03
N GLY A 33 12.53 -7.86 -32.03
CA GLY A 33 13.31 -8.11 -30.83
C GLY A 33 13.22 -6.95 -29.83
N ALA A 34 13.34 -5.70 -30.32
CA ALA A 34 13.21 -4.51 -29.48
C ALA A 34 11.82 -4.41 -28.84
N ILE A 35 10.75 -4.69 -29.59
CA ILE A 35 9.38 -4.72 -29.07
C ILE A 35 9.22 -5.82 -28.02
N GLY A 36 9.74 -7.02 -28.28
CA GLY A 36 9.69 -8.13 -27.33
C GLY A 36 10.38 -7.80 -26.00
N ILE A 37 11.58 -7.22 -26.06
CA ILE A 37 12.31 -6.78 -24.86
C ILE A 37 11.53 -5.71 -24.11
N ALA A 38 10.95 -4.72 -24.81
CA ALA A 38 10.17 -3.67 -24.18
C ALA A 38 8.99 -4.25 -23.37
N ILE A 39 8.26 -5.22 -23.92
CA ILE A 39 7.14 -5.89 -23.24
C ILE A 39 7.62 -6.64 -21.99
N VAL A 40 8.70 -7.42 -22.11
CA VAL A 40 9.26 -8.18 -20.97
C VAL A 40 9.69 -7.24 -19.84
N VAL A 41 10.38 -6.14 -20.17
CA VAL A 41 10.79 -5.14 -19.18
C VAL A 41 9.59 -4.51 -18.49
N SER A 42 8.54 -4.15 -19.24
CA SER A 42 7.31 -3.62 -18.65
C SER A 42 6.66 -4.61 -17.67
N LEU A 43 6.58 -5.90 -18.02
CA LEU A 43 6.01 -6.93 -17.14
C LEU A 43 6.84 -7.13 -15.87
N LEU A 44 8.16 -7.12 -15.98
CA LEU A 44 9.06 -7.23 -14.82
C LEU A 44 8.89 -6.03 -13.88
N LEU A 45 8.81 -4.81 -14.41
CA LEU A 45 8.59 -3.61 -13.61
C LEU A 45 7.23 -3.64 -12.90
N LEU A 46 6.17 -4.10 -13.58
CA LEU A 46 4.86 -4.30 -12.96
C LEU A 46 4.90 -5.36 -11.86
N GLY A 47 5.60 -6.48 -12.08
CA GLY A 47 5.76 -7.53 -11.08
C GLY A 47 6.50 -7.06 -9.82
N VAL A 48 7.58 -6.29 -9.99
CA VAL A 48 8.31 -5.68 -8.86
C VAL A 48 7.43 -4.66 -8.14
N GLY A 49 6.69 -3.82 -8.88
CA GLY A 49 5.74 -2.87 -8.31
C GLY A 49 4.68 -3.56 -7.45
N SER A 50 4.03 -4.58 -8.01
CA SER A 50 3.02 -5.39 -7.31
C SER A 50 3.57 -6.06 -6.05
N SER A 51 4.79 -6.61 -6.11
CA SER A 51 5.44 -7.24 -4.95
C SER A 51 5.71 -6.24 -3.83
N ARG A 52 6.20 -5.04 -4.16
CA ARG A 52 6.44 -3.98 -3.18
C ARG A 52 5.14 -3.48 -2.54
N THR A 53 4.10 -3.28 -3.35
CA THR A 53 2.78 -2.88 -2.84
C THR A 53 2.20 -3.94 -1.91
N SER A 54 2.29 -5.22 -2.29
CA SER A 54 1.79 -6.33 -1.46
C SER A 54 2.54 -6.41 -0.13
N PHE A 55 3.86 -6.27 -0.15
CA PHE A 55 4.67 -6.23 1.07
C PHE A 55 4.36 -5.03 1.97
N ALA A 56 4.15 -3.84 1.38
CA ALA A 56 3.76 -2.66 2.13
C ALA A 56 2.36 -2.82 2.77
N ILE A 57 1.40 -3.43 2.06
CA ILE A 57 0.08 -3.74 2.61
C ILE A 57 0.19 -4.72 3.78
N GLU A 58 1.00 -5.77 3.64
CA GLU A 58 1.22 -6.75 4.71
C GLU A 58 1.82 -6.09 5.97
N GLN A 59 2.89 -5.30 5.83
CA GLN A 59 3.43 -4.53 6.96
C GLN A 59 2.39 -3.59 7.56
N SER A 60 1.53 -3.00 6.73
CA SER A 60 0.46 -2.12 7.17
C SER A 60 -0.58 -2.83 8.02
N ASN A 61 -0.98 -4.04 7.62
CA ASN A 61 -1.92 -4.87 8.36
C ASN A 61 -1.30 -5.33 9.68
N GLN A 62 -0.03 -5.72 9.67
CA GLN A 62 0.71 -6.07 10.89
C GLN A 62 0.81 -4.89 11.85
N ALA A 63 1.20 -3.70 11.36
CA ALA A 63 1.25 -2.48 12.16
C ALA A 63 -0.12 -2.13 12.76
N LYS A 64 -1.20 -2.29 11.99
CA LYS A 64 -2.58 -2.11 12.48
C LYS A 64 -2.96 -3.12 13.56
N ALA A 65 -2.63 -4.39 13.38
CA ALA A 65 -2.87 -5.43 14.38
C ALA A 65 -2.11 -5.12 15.68
N LEU A 66 -0.86 -4.66 15.59
CA LEU A 66 -0.05 -4.24 16.72
C LEU A 66 -0.64 -3.01 17.44
N THR A 67 -1.10 -2.01 16.70
CA THR A 67 -1.81 -0.85 17.28
C THR A 67 -3.03 -1.32 18.06
N ASN A 68 -3.82 -2.24 17.52
CA ASN A 68 -4.98 -2.77 18.22
C ASN A 68 -4.59 -3.59 19.46
N ALA A 69 -3.52 -4.40 19.38
CA ALA A 69 -3.03 -5.16 20.52
C ALA A 69 -2.60 -4.24 21.68
N CYS A 70 -1.89 -3.14 21.39
CA CYS A 70 -1.53 -2.17 22.42
C CYS A 70 -2.74 -1.38 22.96
N ALA A 71 -3.75 -1.11 22.13
CA ALA A 71 -5.00 -0.54 22.61
C ALA A 71 -5.75 -1.49 23.55
N GLU A 72 -5.79 -2.79 23.25
CA GLU A 72 -6.38 -3.81 24.12
C GLU A 72 -5.59 -3.99 25.42
N GLU A 73 -4.25 -3.95 25.37
CA GLU A 73 -3.42 -3.97 26.57
C GLU A 73 -3.72 -2.75 27.46
N ALA A 74 -3.85 -1.55 26.88
CA ALA A 74 -4.24 -0.37 27.63
C ALA A 74 -5.62 -0.51 28.30
N LEU A 75 -6.59 -1.11 27.60
CA LEU A 75 -7.91 -1.43 28.15
C LEU A 75 -7.82 -2.46 29.29
N GLN A 76 -6.94 -3.45 29.17
CA GLN A 76 -6.69 -4.43 30.22
C GLN A 76 -6.09 -3.76 31.47
N GLN A 77 -5.08 -2.90 31.31
CA GLN A 77 -4.50 -2.14 32.42
C GLN A 77 -5.54 -1.25 33.12
N MET A 78 -6.44 -0.63 32.35
CA MET A 78 -7.57 0.15 32.90
C MET A 78 -8.61 -0.72 33.63
N ARG A 79 -8.78 -1.97 33.23
CA ARG A 79 -9.65 -2.93 33.90
C ARG A 79 -9.07 -3.36 35.24
N ASP A 80 -7.76 -3.61 35.27
CA ASP A 80 -7.04 -4.03 36.48
C ASP A 80 -6.89 -2.88 37.49
N SER A 81 -6.73 -1.64 36.98
CA SER A 81 -6.70 -0.42 37.78
C SER A 81 -7.51 0.69 37.09
N THR A 82 -8.71 0.98 37.60
CA THR A 82 -9.61 1.99 37.01
C THR A 82 -9.05 3.42 37.00
N SER A 83 -8.06 3.70 37.86
CA SER A 83 -7.33 4.97 37.89
C SER A 83 -6.09 4.99 36.99
N TYR A 84 -5.86 3.96 36.17
CA TYR A 84 -4.66 3.86 35.35
C TYR A 84 -4.54 5.03 34.37
N THR A 85 -3.38 5.67 34.42
CA THR A 85 -2.85 6.62 33.45
C THR A 85 -1.38 6.32 33.30
N GLY A 86 -0.84 6.49 32.09
CA GLY A 86 0.55 6.13 31.82
C GLY A 86 0.75 5.65 30.40
N SER A 87 1.97 5.27 30.09
CA SER A 87 2.35 4.71 28.81
C SER A 87 2.95 3.32 28.96
N GLY A 88 2.83 2.53 27.90
CA GLY A 88 3.42 1.20 27.81
C GLY A 88 3.86 0.90 26.39
N SER A 89 4.66 -0.15 26.25
CA SER A 89 5.09 -0.64 24.94
C SER A 89 5.21 -2.16 24.96
N LEU A 90 4.86 -2.78 23.84
CA LEU A 90 4.91 -4.22 23.66
C LEU A 90 5.71 -4.51 22.39
N THR A 91 6.58 -5.51 22.47
CA THR A 91 7.27 -6.06 21.31
C THR A 91 6.64 -7.40 20.97
N LEU A 92 6.03 -7.50 19.80
CA LEU A 92 5.33 -8.70 19.35
C LEU A 92 5.83 -9.08 17.96
N GLY A 93 6.47 -10.24 17.86
CA GLY A 93 7.09 -10.70 16.62
C GLY A 93 8.19 -9.74 16.15
N GLN A 94 8.02 -9.18 14.95
CA GLN A 94 8.99 -8.26 14.32
C GLN A 94 8.62 -6.77 14.46
N GLY A 95 7.56 -6.44 15.20
CA GLY A 95 7.12 -5.07 15.39
C GLY A 95 7.00 -4.66 16.85
N ILE A 96 6.91 -3.35 17.05
CA ILE A 96 6.73 -2.72 18.36
C ILE A 96 5.46 -1.90 18.31
N CYS A 97 4.67 -1.94 19.37
CA CYS A 97 3.62 -0.98 19.61
C CYS A 97 3.82 -0.24 20.92
N ALA A 98 3.25 0.95 21.00
CA ALA A 98 3.19 1.76 22.20
C ALA A 98 1.75 2.25 22.41
N TYR A 99 1.42 2.53 23.65
CA TYR A 99 0.17 3.20 24.00
C TYR A 99 0.41 4.22 25.10
N THR A 100 -0.48 5.21 25.17
CA THR A 100 -0.56 6.20 26.25
C THR A 100 -2.02 6.38 26.63
N VAL A 101 -2.31 6.25 27.93
CA VAL A 101 -3.62 6.48 28.53
C VAL A 101 -3.59 7.82 29.25
N THR A 102 -4.47 8.72 28.84
CA THR A 102 -4.63 10.05 29.45
C THR A 102 -6.01 10.20 30.08
N SER A 103 -6.07 10.84 31.24
CA SER A 103 -7.33 11.20 31.89
C SER A 103 -7.87 12.50 31.33
N GLN A 104 -9.14 12.51 30.94
CA GLN A 104 -9.88 13.71 30.53
C GLN A 104 -10.79 14.21 31.67
N GLY A 105 -10.61 13.68 32.89
CA GLY A 105 -11.46 13.96 34.05
C GLY A 105 -12.55 12.91 34.28
N GLY A 106 -12.93 12.72 35.54
CA GLY A 106 -13.92 11.70 35.93
C GLY A 106 -13.53 10.30 35.43
N GLN A 107 -14.46 9.65 34.72
CA GLN A 107 -14.26 8.35 34.09
C GLN A 107 -13.77 8.44 32.64
N ASN A 108 -13.63 9.66 32.08
CA ASN A 108 -13.26 9.82 30.68
C ASN A 108 -11.77 9.52 30.51
N ARG A 109 -11.45 8.68 29.53
CA ARG A 109 -10.08 8.32 29.16
C ARG A 109 -9.88 8.42 27.66
N THR A 110 -8.69 8.83 27.27
CA THR A 110 -8.23 8.78 25.88
C THR A 110 -7.01 7.89 25.82
N ILE A 111 -7.08 6.86 25.00
CA ILE A 111 -5.96 5.98 24.68
C ILE A 111 -5.45 6.38 23.30
N THR A 112 -4.17 6.70 23.20
CA THR A 112 -3.46 6.83 21.93
C THR A 112 -2.54 5.63 21.79
N SER A 113 -2.70 4.87 20.71
CA SER A 113 -1.83 3.72 20.44
C SER A 113 -1.19 3.83 19.07
N SER A 114 0.08 3.44 18.97
CA SER A 114 0.83 3.34 17.72
C SER A 114 1.43 1.95 17.57
N GLY A 115 1.44 1.43 16.34
CA GLY A 115 2.10 0.18 15.97
C GLY A 115 3.07 0.43 14.83
N THR A 116 4.27 -0.12 14.94
CA THR A 116 5.37 0.09 14.00
C THR A 116 5.90 -1.26 13.51
N VAL A 117 5.91 -1.44 12.19
CA VAL A 117 6.53 -2.58 11.51
C VAL A 117 7.38 -2.05 10.37
N GLY A 118 8.70 -2.25 10.46
CA GLY A 118 9.65 -1.66 9.51
C GLY A 118 9.55 -0.13 9.50
N ILE A 119 9.10 0.44 8.37
CA ILE A 119 8.90 1.89 8.21
C ILE A 119 7.43 2.31 8.30
N ILE A 120 6.51 1.35 8.40
CA ILE A 120 5.07 1.61 8.42
C ILE A 120 4.62 1.81 9.86
N ILE A 121 3.98 2.94 10.12
CA ILE A 121 3.41 3.30 11.41
C ILE A 121 1.90 3.44 11.24
N ARG A 122 1.13 2.74 12.07
CA ARG A 122 -0.31 2.91 12.22
C ARG A 122 -0.61 3.47 13.60
N LYS A 123 -1.66 4.28 13.70
CA LYS A 123 -2.07 4.94 14.94
C LYS A 123 -3.57 4.83 15.12
N ALA A 124 -4.01 4.63 16.36
CA ALA A 124 -5.41 4.63 16.73
C ALA A 124 -5.65 5.49 17.97
N LYS A 125 -6.79 6.16 17.98
CA LYS A 125 -7.28 6.95 19.11
C LYS A 125 -8.59 6.33 19.59
N ILE A 126 -8.62 5.96 20.86
CA ILE A 126 -9.76 5.37 21.52
C ILE A 126 -10.23 6.33 22.59
N ILE A 127 -11.52 6.63 22.61
CA ILE A 127 -12.14 7.50 23.61
C ILE A 127 -13.14 6.68 24.41
N ILE A 128 -13.08 6.85 25.73
CA ILE A 128 -13.86 6.13 26.73
C ILE A 128 -14.54 7.18 27.60
N ASP A 129 -15.83 7.02 27.87
CA ASP A 129 -16.62 7.90 28.74
C ASP A 129 -16.96 7.25 30.11
N LYS A 130 -16.74 5.94 30.23
CA LYS A 130 -17.06 5.17 31.44
C LYS A 130 -16.10 4.00 31.60
N ILE A 131 -15.62 3.78 32.83
CA ILE A 131 -14.71 2.66 33.17
C ILE A 131 -15.43 1.64 34.06
N ASN A 132 -16.22 2.12 35.02
CA ASN A 132 -16.90 1.29 36.03
C ASN A 132 -18.42 1.45 35.93
N PRO A 133 -19.24 0.37 36.01
CA PRO A 133 -18.87 -1.04 36.27
C PRO A 133 -18.33 -1.81 35.05
N THR A 134 -18.48 -1.26 33.85
CA THR A 134 -17.97 -1.83 32.60
C THR A 134 -17.41 -0.70 31.74
N ILE A 135 -16.29 -0.96 31.06
CA ILE A 135 -15.67 0.01 30.16
C ILE A 135 -16.60 0.24 28.95
N ASN A 136 -16.93 1.50 28.69
CA ASN A 136 -17.69 1.91 27.51
C ASN A 136 -16.80 2.70 26.55
N ILE A 137 -16.65 2.19 25.33
CA ILE A 137 -15.84 2.80 24.27
C ILE A 137 -16.77 3.59 23.37
N ILE A 138 -16.59 4.91 23.32
CA ILE A 138 -17.41 5.79 22.47
C ILE A 138 -16.84 5.93 21.05
N SER A 139 -15.54 5.73 20.89
CA SER A 139 -14.87 5.85 19.61
C SER A 139 -13.61 5.00 19.60
N TRP A 140 -13.40 4.28 18.50
CA TRP A 140 -12.16 3.62 18.16
C TRP A 140 -11.86 3.95 16.70
N GLN A 141 -10.90 4.84 16.47
CA GLN A 141 -10.61 5.33 15.12
C GLN A 141 -9.13 5.25 14.81
N GLU A 142 -8.83 4.83 13.59
CA GLU A 142 -7.49 4.97 13.03
C GLU A 142 -7.26 6.43 12.66
N VAL A 143 -6.13 7.00 13.09
CA VAL A 143 -5.82 8.41 12.92
C VAL A 143 -4.46 8.59 12.25
N ALA A 144 -4.26 9.69 11.53
CA ALA A 144 -2.95 10.03 10.97
C ALA A 144 -1.99 10.54 12.05
N ASP A 145 -2.51 11.25 13.05
CA ASP A 145 -1.77 11.80 14.18
C ASP A 145 -2.65 11.98 15.44
N PHE A 146 -2.05 12.30 16.59
CA PHE A 146 -2.73 12.32 17.90
C PHE A 146 -3.24 13.68 18.38
#